data_AF-A0A1I2GFW5-F1
#
_entry.id   AF-A0A1I2GFW5-F1
#
_cell.length_a   1.000
_cell.length_b   1.000
_cell.length_c   1.000
_cell.angle_alpha   90.00
_cell.angle_beta   90.00
_cell.angle_gamma   90.00
#
_symmetry.space_group_name_H-M   'P 1'
#
loop_
_entity.id
_entity.type
_entity.pdbx_description
1 polymer ?
#
loop_
_entity_poly.entity_id
_entity_poly.type
_entity_poly.pdbx_seq_one_letter_code
_entity_poly.pdbx_strand_id
1 'polypeptide(L)'
;MKKTKLAGDNISLKTRKNEDPLVMAWLNMQTNLMDSLRYLVENEIMQYGVRNLQMFIPMERTGIHRQDLLVSQQAAAAAEVKAEHPVEEARAVIYEKEHSTRQEEIDDEDIEAWS
;
A
#
# COMPACT_ATOMS: atom_id res chain seq x y z
N MET A 1 -28.56 -18.28 24.34
CA MET A 1 -27.78 -17.05 24.07
C MET A 1 -26.30 -17.40 24.14
N LYS A 2 -25.47 -16.97 23.19
CA LYS A 2 -24.00 -17.19 23.27
C LYS A 2 -23.49 -16.40 24.48
N LYS A 3 -22.67 -17.02 25.33
CA LYS A 3 -22.08 -16.33 26.49
C LYS A 3 -21.26 -15.12 26.00
N THR A 4 -21.48 -13.96 26.59
CA THR A 4 -20.66 -12.77 26.34
C THR A 4 -19.23 -13.08 26.76
N LYS A 5 -18.27 -12.83 25.87
CA LYS A 5 -16.85 -13.00 26.14
C LYS A 5 -16.32 -11.77 26.83
N LEU A 6 -15.52 -11.97 27.87
CA LEU A 6 -14.82 -10.91 28.59
C LEU A 6 -13.38 -10.79 28.09
N ALA A 7 -12.73 -9.65 28.37
CA ALA A 7 -11.32 -9.47 28.09
C ALA A 7 -10.50 -10.55 28.81
N GLY A 8 -9.56 -11.19 28.11
CA GLY A 8 -8.78 -12.32 28.62
C GLY A 8 -9.43 -13.68 28.44
N ASP A 9 -10.68 -13.77 27.97
CA ASP A 9 -11.28 -15.05 27.62
C ASP A 9 -10.59 -15.68 26.40
N ASN A 10 -10.39 -16.99 26.46
CA ASN A 10 -9.87 -17.75 25.34
C ASN A 10 -10.85 -17.80 24.16
N ILE A 11 -10.33 -17.54 22.97
CA ILE A 11 -11.00 -17.69 21.67
C ILE A 11 -10.23 -18.75 20.88
N SER A 12 -10.88 -19.87 20.59
CA SER A 12 -10.29 -20.92 19.76
C SER A 12 -10.61 -20.67 18.29
N LEU A 13 -9.57 -20.43 17.49
CA LEU A 13 -9.66 -20.38 16.03
C LEU A 13 -9.23 -21.73 15.45
N LYS A 14 -10.04 -22.31 14.55
CA LYS A 14 -9.68 -23.50 13.77
C LYS A 14 -9.87 -23.17 12.30
N THR A 15 -8.84 -23.38 11.50
CA THR A 15 -8.90 -23.24 10.04
C THR A 15 -9.68 -24.41 9.42
N ARG A 16 -10.22 -24.21 8.23
CA ARG A 16 -10.90 -25.27 7.48
C ARG A 16 -9.89 -26.10 6.70
N LYS A 17 -10.24 -27.35 6.36
CA LYS A 17 -9.37 -28.22 5.55
C LYS A 17 -9.18 -27.72 4.12
N ASN A 18 -10.15 -26.96 3.62
CA ASN A 18 -10.20 -26.38 2.29
C ASN A 18 -10.01 -24.85 2.34
N GLU A 19 -9.24 -24.36 3.31
CA GLU A 19 -8.90 -22.93 3.39
C GLU A 19 -8.08 -22.50 2.17
N ASP A 20 -8.23 -21.25 1.74
CA ASP A 20 -7.48 -20.70 0.61
C ASP A 20 -5.97 -20.72 0.92
N PRO A 21 -5.11 -21.20 0.00
CA PRO A 21 -3.66 -21.26 0.22
C PRO A 21 -3.04 -19.91 0.58
N LEU A 22 -3.57 -18.80 0.04
CA LEU A 22 -3.08 -17.45 0.35
C LEU A 22 -3.44 -17.02 1.77
N VAL A 23 -4.61 -17.42 2.26
CA VAL A 23 -5.00 -17.18 3.65
C VAL A 23 -4.06 -17.96 4.59
N MET A 24 -3.74 -19.20 4.24
CA MET A 24 -2.79 -20.01 5.01
C MET A 24 -1.37 -19.42 4.97
N ALA A 25 -0.92 -18.94 3.81
CA ALA A 25 0.37 -18.27 3.67
C ALA A 25 0.43 -16.99 4.52
N TRP A 26 -0.60 -16.15 4.46
CA TRP A 26 -0.70 -14.95 5.29
C TRP A 26 -0.67 -15.29 6.77
N LEU A 27 -1.44 -16.29 7.23
CA LEU A 27 -1.43 -16.74 8.63
C LEU A 27 -0.03 -17.15 9.09
N ASN A 28 0.70 -17.90 8.26
CA ASN A 28 2.05 -18.39 8.58
C ASN A 28 3.12 -17.28 8.55
N MET A 29 2.87 -16.15 7.89
CA MET A 29 3.79 -15.01 7.87
C MET A 29 3.73 -14.17 9.16
N GLN A 30 2.71 -14.35 9.99
CA GLN A 30 2.53 -13.50 11.18
C GLN A 30 3.45 -13.94 12.32
N THR A 31 4.29 -13.03 12.82
CA THR A 31 5.06 -13.25 14.05
C THR A 31 4.15 -13.24 15.29
N ASN A 32 3.09 -12.43 15.26
CA ASN A 32 2.04 -12.40 16.29
C ASN A 32 0.66 -12.35 15.64
N LEU A 33 0.03 -13.53 15.53
CA LEU A 33 -1.30 -13.66 14.92
C LEU A 33 -2.38 -12.90 15.68
N MET A 34 -2.35 -12.90 17.02
CA MET A 34 -3.41 -12.28 17.82
C MET A 34 -3.44 -10.77 17.67
N ASP A 35 -2.28 -10.13 17.55
CA ASP A 35 -2.18 -8.69 17.35
C ASP A 35 -2.62 -8.29 15.93
N SER A 36 -2.20 -9.08 14.93
CA SER A 36 -2.64 -8.91 13.55
C SER A 36 -4.17 -9.02 13.42
N LEU A 37 -4.79 -9.98 14.12
CA LEU A 37 -6.25 -10.11 14.16
C LEU A 37 -6.91 -8.93 14.89
N ARG A 38 -6.30 -8.42 15.99
CA ARG A 38 -6.81 -7.25 16.71
C ARG A 38 -6.85 -6.03 15.79
N TYR A 39 -5.77 -5.76 15.06
CA TYR A 39 -5.70 -4.67 14.10
C TYR A 39 -6.80 -4.77 13.03
N LEU A 40 -7.03 -5.95 12.45
CA LEU A 40 -8.08 -6.15 11.45
C LEU A 40 -9.49 -5.90 12.02
N VAL A 41 -9.74 -6.34 13.26
CA VAL A 41 -11.01 -6.11 13.95
C VAL A 41 -11.20 -4.62 14.27
N GLU A 42 -10.17 -3.95 14.76
CA GLU A 42 -10.20 -2.51 15.05
C GLU A 42 -10.50 -1.71 13.78
N ASN A 43 -9.85 -2.04 12.66
CA ASN A 43 -10.10 -1.38 11.39
C ASN A 43 -11.56 -1.53 10.91
N GLU A 44 -12.16 -2.71 11.07
CA GLU A 44 -13.57 -2.94 10.76
C GLU A 44 -14.50 -2.13 11.69
N ILE A 45 -14.18 -2.08 12.99
CA ILE A 45 -14.95 -1.29 13.96
C ILE A 45 -14.82 0.21 13.66
N MET A 46 -13.65 0.68 13.26
CA MET A 46 -13.45 2.09 12.89
C MET A 46 -14.26 2.50 11.66
N GLN A 47 -14.32 1.62 10.64
CA GLN A 47 -15.01 1.93 9.39
C GLN A 47 -16.53 1.77 9.49
N TYR A 48 -17.02 0.78 10.26
CA TYR A 48 -18.44 0.40 10.22
C TYR A 48 -19.10 0.24 11.59
N GLY A 49 -18.36 0.48 12.67
CA GLY A 49 -18.81 0.25 14.04
C GLY A 49 -18.89 -1.23 14.42
N VAL A 50 -19.39 -1.49 15.63
CA VAL A 50 -19.56 -2.85 16.15
C VAL A 50 -20.79 -3.49 15.50
N ARG A 51 -20.60 -4.46 14.61
CA ARG A 51 -21.67 -5.16 13.89
C ARG A 51 -21.35 -6.63 13.66
N ASN A 52 -22.39 -7.43 13.38
CA ASN A 52 -22.19 -8.83 12.99
C ASN A 52 -21.80 -8.94 11.51
N LEU A 53 -20.51 -9.14 11.23
CA LEU A 53 -19.99 -9.18 9.84
C LEU A 53 -20.69 -10.20 8.96
N GLN A 54 -21.12 -11.35 9.51
CA GLN A 54 -21.77 -12.41 8.74
C GLN A 54 -23.09 -11.96 8.09
N MET A 55 -23.69 -10.86 8.55
CA MET A 55 -24.90 -10.27 7.93
C MET A 55 -24.58 -9.45 6.68
N PHE A 56 -23.33 -9.04 6.49
CA PHE A 56 -22.89 -8.11 5.43
C PHE A 56 -21.95 -8.77 4.42
N ILE A 57 -21.41 -9.95 4.73
CA ILE A 57 -20.49 -10.69 3.87
C ILE A 57 -21.12 -12.02 3.44
N PRO A 58 -20.92 -12.46 2.18
CA PRO A 58 -21.31 -13.79 1.75
C PRO A 58 -20.60 -14.88 2.57
N MET A 59 -21.33 -15.95 2.91
CA MET A 59 -20.76 -17.12 3.60
C MET A 59 -19.78 -17.90 2.74
N GLU A 60 -20.03 -17.93 1.42
CA GLU A 60 -19.14 -18.51 0.44
C GLU A 60 -18.48 -17.39 -0.36
N ARG A 61 -17.15 -17.36 -0.35
CA ARG A 61 -16.36 -16.40 -1.10
C ARG A 61 -15.62 -17.18 -2.18
N THR A 62 -15.76 -16.76 -3.43
CA THR A 62 -14.86 -17.20 -4.50
C THR A 62 -13.46 -16.72 -4.11
N GLY A 63 -12.49 -17.64 -4.01
CA GLY A 63 -11.18 -17.40 -3.40
C GLY A 63 -10.42 -16.18 -3.95
N ILE A 64 -9.34 -15.81 -3.26
CA ILE A 64 -8.58 -14.55 -3.52
C ILE A 64 -7.92 -14.54 -4.93
N HIS A 65 -7.92 -15.70 -5.62
CA HIS A 65 -7.37 -15.92 -6.97
C HIS A 65 -7.91 -15.02 -8.10
N ARG A 66 -8.96 -14.21 -7.91
CA ARG A 66 -9.45 -13.32 -8.98
C ARG A 66 -8.62 -12.04 -9.16
N GLN A 67 -7.85 -11.61 -8.15
CA GLN A 67 -7.19 -10.30 -8.22
C GLN A 67 -5.84 -10.31 -8.96
N ASP A 68 -5.10 -11.42 -8.96
CA ASP A 68 -3.82 -11.50 -9.71
C ASP A 68 -4.00 -11.46 -11.23
N LEU A 69 -5.17 -11.85 -11.74
CA LEU A 69 -5.50 -11.78 -13.17
C LEU A 69 -5.87 -10.36 -13.63
N LEU A 70 -6.27 -9.46 -12.73
CA LEU A 70 -6.68 -8.10 -13.09
C LEU A 70 -5.53 -7.10 -13.00
N VAL A 71 -4.60 -7.27 -12.06
CA VAL A 71 -3.41 -6.40 -11.95
C VAL A 71 -2.43 -6.65 -13.11
N SER A 72 -2.34 -7.89 -13.59
CA SER A 72 -1.42 -8.26 -14.67
C SER A 72 -1.82 -7.75 -16.06
N GLN A 73 -3.10 -7.44 -16.30
CA GLN A 73 -3.56 -6.96 -17.62
C GLN A 73 -3.37 -5.46 -17.85
N GLN A 74 -3.25 -4.65 -16.79
CA GLN A 74 -3.02 -3.21 -16.96
C GLN A 74 -1.54 -2.83 -17.12
N ALA A 75 -0.61 -3.70 -16.71
CA ALA A 75 0.82 -3.47 -16.91
C ALA A 75 1.32 -3.85 -18.32
N ALA A 76 0.68 -4.81 -18.98
CA ALA A 76 1.09 -5.28 -20.31
C ALA A 76 0.68 -4.31 -21.45
N ALA A 77 -0.43 -3.58 -21.31
CA ALA A 77 -0.91 -2.67 -22.36
C ALA A 77 -0.15 -1.33 -22.45
N ALA A 78 0.65 -0.97 -21.44
CA ALA A 78 1.43 0.27 -21.42
C ALA A 78 2.84 0.13 -22.02
N ALA A 79 3.31 -1.10 -22.28
CA ALA A 79 4.68 -1.37 -22.72
C ALA A 79 4.87 -1.44 -24.24
N GLU A 80 3.80 -1.60 -25.03
CA GLU A 80 3.91 -1.82 -26.48
C GLU A 80 3.96 -0.54 -27.34
N VAL A 81 3.83 0.67 -26.79
CA VAL A 81 3.79 1.91 -27.60
C VAL A 81 5.14 2.65 -27.68
N LYS A 82 6.21 2.15 -27.06
CA LYS A 82 7.45 2.95 -26.83
C LYS A 82 8.75 2.39 -27.41
N ALA A 83 8.69 1.57 -28.46
CA ALA A 83 9.88 0.96 -29.03
C ALA A 83 9.93 1.03 -30.56
N GLU A 84 9.83 2.24 -31.14
CA GLU A 84 10.12 2.46 -32.56
C GLU A 84 10.94 3.74 -32.78
N HIS A 85 12.29 3.58 -32.77
CA HIS A 85 13.27 4.25 -33.64
C HIS A 85 13.83 5.68 -33.31
N PRO A 86 15.06 6.04 -33.75
CA PRO A 86 16.25 6.13 -32.87
C PRO A 86 17.16 7.39 -33.02
N VAL A 87 18.05 7.60 -32.04
CA VAL A 87 19.45 8.12 -32.12
C VAL A 87 19.76 9.27 -33.09
N GLU A 88 19.79 10.52 -32.60
CA GLU A 88 20.75 11.56 -33.03
C GLU A 88 20.79 12.71 -32.00
N GLU A 89 21.89 13.48 -31.95
CA GLU A 89 22.12 14.69 -31.11
C GLU A 89 22.68 14.52 -29.69
N ALA A 90 23.64 13.59 -29.53
CA ALA A 90 24.72 13.76 -28.56
C ALA A 90 25.88 14.56 -29.19
N ARG A 91 25.74 15.89 -29.38
CA ARG A 91 26.85 16.75 -29.85
C ARG A 91 26.62 18.26 -29.68
N ALA A 92 26.54 18.74 -28.44
CA ALA A 92 26.72 20.18 -28.13
C ALA A 92 27.19 20.38 -26.68
N VAL A 93 28.35 19.83 -26.37
CA VAL A 93 29.19 20.30 -25.26
C VAL A 93 30.36 21.04 -25.92
N ILE A 94 30.78 22.17 -25.34
CA ILE A 94 31.96 23.02 -25.64
C ILE A 94 31.53 24.41 -26.20
N TYR A 95 32.07 25.48 -25.58
CA TYR A 95 31.76 26.93 -25.67
C TYR A 95 30.60 27.38 -24.75
N GLU A 96 30.75 28.09 -23.63
CA GLU A 96 31.86 28.85 -23.06
C GLU A 96 31.77 28.79 -21.53
N LYS A 97 32.85 28.30 -20.94
CA LYS A 97 33.29 28.65 -19.60
C LYS A 97 33.93 30.05 -19.74
N GLU A 98 33.70 30.92 -18.76
CA GLU A 98 34.40 32.20 -18.53
C GLU A 98 33.80 33.48 -19.13
N HIS A 99 32.79 34.01 -18.45
CA HIS A 99 32.71 35.42 -18.01
C HIS A 99 31.49 35.51 -17.08
N SER A 100 31.43 36.23 -15.96
CA SER A 100 32.35 36.97 -15.11
C SER A 100 31.44 37.60 -14.07
N THR A 101 31.69 37.35 -12.78
CA THR A 101 31.49 38.30 -11.67
C THR A 101 30.39 39.36 -11.81
N ARG A 102 29.25 39.16 -11.13
CA ARG A 102 28.47 40.28 -10.58
C ARG A 102 27.87 39.86 -9.25
N GLN A 103 28.58 40.20 -8.17
CA GLN A 103 28.01 40.39 -6.84
C GLN A 103 27.04 41.56 -6.94
N GLU A 104 25.77 41.34 -6.62
CA GLU A 104 24.84 42.36 -6.15
C GLU A 104 24.12 41.74 -4.94
N GLU A 105 24.66 42.09 -3.76
CA GLU A 105 24.00 42.36 -2.49
C GLU A 105 22.62 41.72 -2.27
N ILE A 106 22.58 40.58 -1.57
CA ILE A 106 21.44 40.24 -0.73
C ILE A 106 21.72 40.95 0.60
N ASP A 107 20.93 41.97 0.89
CA ASP A 107 21.00 42.78 2.10
C ASP A 107 20.59 41.94 3.32
N ASP A 108 21.40 41.95 4.38
CA ASP A 108 21.17 41.15 5.60
C ASP A 108 19.97 41.68 6.45
N GLU A 109 19.21 42.66 5.95
CA GLU A 109 18.05 43.27 6.62
C GLU A 109 16.69 42.55 6.37
N ASP A 110 16.58 41.65 5.39
CA ASP A 110 15.28 41.07 4.99
C ASP A 110 14.87 39.77 5.72
N ILE A 111 15.71 39.21 6.60
CA ILE A 111 15.44 37.88 7.21
C ILE A 111 14.99 37.95 8.70
N GLU A 112 15.01 39.12 9.36
CA GLU A 112 14.64 39.22 10.80
C GLU A 112 13.38 40.05 11.12
N ALA A 113 12.75 40.72 10.16
CA ALA A 113 11.62 41.63 10.44
C ALA A 113 10.22 40.98 10.55
N TRP A 114 10.11 39.65 10.47
CA TRP A 114 8.83 38.93 10.64
C TRP A 114 8.92 37.78 11.65
N SER A 115 9.68 38.01 12.74
CA SER A 115 9.40 37.37 14.03
C SER A 115 8.09 37.87 14.63
#